data_AF-A0A554LFS5-F1
#
_entry.id   AF-A0A554LFS5-F1
#
_cell.length_a   1.000
_cell.length_b   1.000
_cell.length_c   1.000
_cell.angle_alpha   90.00
_cell.angle_beta   90.00
_cell.angle_gamma   90.00
#
_symmetry.space_group_name_H-M   'P 1'
#
loop_
_entity.id
_entity.type
_entity.pdbx_description
1 polymer ?
#
loop_
_entity_poly.entity_id
_entity_poly.type
_entity_poly.pdbx_seq_one_letter_code
_entity_poly.pdbx_strand_id
1 'polypeptide(L)'
;MKIPIAQPMIGEEEIEEVKQVLKSGILAQGPKVEKFEKNFAKFVGTKFAVATSSGTTALHLALLAAGIKVGDEVITTPFTFIATTNSILYIGAKPIFADIQEDTFNLDPKSVESKITKKTRSILVVHLYGQMADIKKI
;
A
#
# COMPACT_ATOMS: atom_id res chain seq x y z
N MET A 1 -16.95 30.12 1.87
CA MET A 1 -17.21 28.67 1.78
C MET A 1 -15.86 27.98 1.60
N LYS A 2 -15.54 26.94 2.39
CA LYS A 2 -14.26 26.21 2.31
C LYS A 2 -14.54 24.84 1.71
N ILE A 3 -13.86 24.48 0.63
CA ILE A 3 -13.99 23.17 -0.02
C ILE A 3 -12.75 22.35 0.37
N PRO A 4 -12.88 21.28 1.18
CA PRO A 4 -11.74 20.47 1.60
C PRO A 4 -11.28 19.54 0.47
N ILE A 5 -9.98 19.21 0.45
CA ILE A 5 -9.41 18.24 -0.50
C ILE A 5 -9.90 16.81 -0.19
N ALA A 6 -10.12 16.51 1.10
CA ALA A 6 -10.62 15.21 1.56
C ALA A 6 -11.66 15.41 2.67
N GLN A 7 -12.72 14.61 2.63
CA GLN A 7 -13.79 14.60 3.63
C GLN A 7 -14.20 13.15 3.90
N PRO A 8 -13.95 12.61 5.11
CA PRO A 8 -14.43 11.29 5.48
C PRO A 8 -15.96 11.22 5.40
N MET A 9 -16.48 10.12 4.85
CA MET A 9 -17.91 9.81 4.83
C MET A 9 -18.17 8.80 5.95
N ILE A 10 -18.81 9.25 7.03
CA ILE A 10 -19.17 8.43 8.19
C ILE A 10 -20.65 8.68 8.47
N GLY A 11 -21.46 7.62 8.41
CA GLY A 11 -22.89 7.65 8.67
C GLY A 11 -23.29 6.83 9.89
N GLU A 12 -24.60 6.60 10.03
CA GLU A 12 -25.17 5.84 11.16
C GLU A 12 -24.74 4.37 11.14
N GLU A 13 -24.51 3.80 9.96
CA GLU A 13 -24.06 2.41 9.81
C GLU A 13 -22.68 2.19 10.45
N GLU A 14 -21.72 3.07 10.20
CA GLU A 14 -20.39 3.02 10.82
C GLU A 14 -20.47 3.19 12.34
N ILE A 15 -21.32 4.12 12.81
CA ILE A 15 -21.50 4.39 14.25
C ILE A 15 -22.08 3.17 14.97
N GLU A 16 -23.08 2.53 14.40
CA GLU A 16 -23.71 1.35 15.02
C GLU A 16 -22.76 0.14 15.05
N GLU A 17 -21.96 -0.05 14.00
CA GLU A 17 -20.94 -1.10 13.99
C GLU A 17 -19.87 -0.89 15.09
N VAL A 18 -19.44 0.35 15.34
CA VAL A 18 -18.54 0.68 16.45
C VAL A 18 -19.21 0.41 17.80
N LYS A 19 -20.48 0.79 17.99
CA LYS A 19 -21.22 0.50 19.23
C LYS A 19 -21.30 -1.00 19.51
N GLN A 20 -21.53 -1.83 18.48
CA GLN A 20 -21.52 -3.29 18.65
C GLN A 20 -20.16 -3.81 19.13
N VAL A 21 -19.06 -3.31 18.57
CA VAL A 21 -17.69 -3.65 19.01
C VAL A 21 -17.51 -3.29 20.48
N LEU A 22 -17.87 -2.06 20.88
CA LEU A 22 -17.76 -1.59 22.26
C LEU A 22 -18.58 -2.45 23.23
N LYS A 23 -19.83 -2.79 22.88
CA LYS A 23 -20.70 -3.66 23.68
C LYS A 23 -20.17 -5.09 23.79
N SER A 24 -19.44 -5.58 22.79
CA SER A 24 -18.88 -6.94 22.79
C SER A 24 -17.68 -7.11 23.73
N GLY A 25 -16.99 -6.02 24.08
CA GLY A 25 -15.74 -6.05 24.84
C GLY A 25 -14.50 -6.49 24.06
N ILE A 26 -14.65 -6.94 22.81
CA ILE A 26 -13.53 -7.36 21.94
C ILE A 26 -13.08 -6.15 21.11
N LEU A 27 -12.13 -5.37 21.65
CA LEU A 27 -11.70 -4.10 21.06
C LEU A 27 -10.52 -4.18 20.07
N ALA A 28 -9.80 -5.31 20.08
CA ALA A 28 -8.61 -5.51 19.25
C ALA A 28 -8.91 -6.48 18.09
N GLN A 29 -7.90 -7.24 17.66
CA GLN A 29 -8.07 -8.28 16.64
C GLN A 29 -9.08 -9.33 17.12
N GLY A 30 -10.04 -9.68 16.25
CA GLY A 30 -11.17 -10.54 16.59
C GLY A 30 -12.14 -10.75 15.43
N PRO A 31 -13.38 -11.21 15.70
CA PRO A 31 -14.31 -11.65 14.67
C PRO A 31 -14.67 -10.59 13.61
N LYS A 32 -14.70 -9.30 13.99
CA LYS A 32 -14.97 -8.20 13.05
C LYS A 32 -13.81 -8.01 12.05
N VAL A 33 -12.56 -8.20 12.48
CA VAL A 33 -11.38 -8.16 11.59
C VAL A 33 -11.39 -9.35 10.63
N GLU A 34 -11.64 -10.56 11.13
CA GLU A 34 -11.73 -11.76 10.28
C GLU A 34 -12.84 -11.63 9.22
N LYS A 35 -14.01 -11.10 9.62
CA LYS A 35 -15.10 -10.81 8.69
C LYS A 35 -14.69 -9.78 7.63
N PHE A 36 -14.00 -8.72 8.03
CA PHE A 36 -13.50 -7.72 7.10
C PHE A 36 -12.50 -8.31 6.10
N GLU A 37 -11.53 -9.09 6.56
CA GLU A 37 -10.55 -9.77 5.69
C GLU A 37 -11.22 -10.68 4.66
N LYS A 38 -12.18 -11.51 5.08
CA LYS A 38 -12.95 -12.38 4.17
C LYS A 38 -13.74 -11.58 3.13
N ASN A 39 -14.41 -10.52 3.57
CA ASN A 39 -15.19 -9.66 2.68
C ASN A 39 -14.29 -8.91 1.69
N PHE A 40 -13.16 -8.38 2.16
CA PHE A 40 -12.23 -7.63 1.33
C PHE A 40 -11.53 -8.54 0.31
N ALA A 41 -11.11 -9.75 0.71
CA ALA A 41 -10.56 -10.74 -0.20
C ALA A 41 -11.53 -11.06 -1.35
N LYS A 42 -12.81 -11.27 -1.02
CA LYS A 42 -13.87 -11.47 -2.01
C LYS A 42 -14.07 -10.24 -2.91
N PHE A 43 -14.08 -9.05 -2.33
CA PHE A 43 -14.30 -7.79 -3.07
C PHE A 43 -13.22 -7.54 -4.13
N VAL A 44 -11.95 -7.74 -3.78
CA VAL A 44 -10.81 -7.51 -4.71
C VAL A 44 -10.47 -8.74 -5.56
N GLY A 45 -11.16 -9.86 -5.38
CA GLY A 45 -10.96 -11.08 -6.18
C GLY A 45 -9.69 -11.87 -5.84
N THR A 46 -9.22 -11.83 -4.59
CA THR A 46 -8.06 -12.61 -4.11
C THR A 46 -8.48 -13.73 -3.17
N LYS A 47 -7.60 -14.73 -2.98
CA LYS A 47 -7.83 -15.84 -2.05
C LYS A 47 -7.70 -15.44 -0.58
N PHE A 48 -6.82 -14.48 -0.28
CA PHE A 48 -6.49 -14.07 1.08
C PHE A 48 -6.34 -12.55 1.18
N ALA A 49 -6.76 -11.97 2.30
CA ALA A 49 -6.48 -10.59 2.68
C ALA A 49 -6.04 -10.56 4.15
N VAL A 50 -5.20 -9.60 4.51
CA VAL A 50 -4.71 -9.39 5.87
C VAL A 50 -4.90 -7.92 6.23
N ALA A 51 -5.65 -7.67 7.30
CA ALA A 51 -5.85 -6.33 7.83
C ALA A 51 -4.61 -5.88 8.63
N THR A 52 -4.19 -4.63 8.44
CA THR A 52 -3.11 -4.03 9.22
C THR A 52 -3.55 -2.67 9.76
N SER A 53 -2.77 -2.07 10.65
CA SER A 53 -3.13 -0.79 11.28
C SER A 53 -3.04 0.41 10.33
N SER A 54 -2.34 0.30 9.20
CA SER A 54 -2.17 1.37 8.22
C SER A 54 -1.68 0.86 6.85
N GLY A 55 -1.76 1.70 5.81
CA GLY A 55 -1.11 1.42 4.52
C GLY A 55 0.40 1.23 4.64
N THR A 56 1.08 2.00 5.50
CA THR A 56 2.53 1.87 5.74
C THR A 56 2.90 0.49 6.30
N THR A 57 2.13 -0.02 7.27
CA THR A 57 2.36 -1.37 7.82
C THR A 57 2.05 -2.46 6.81
N ALA A 58 1.05 -2.27 5.95
CA ALA A 58 0.76 -3.20 4.87
C ALA A 58 1.94 -3.29 3.88
N LEU A 59 2.49 -2.16 3.45
CA LEU A 59 3.66 -2.11 2.55
C LEU A 59 4.88 -2.77 3.21
N HIS A 60 5.17 -2.42 4.46
CA HIS A 60 6.30 -2.99 5.20
C HIS A 60 6.18 -4.51 5.33
N LEU A 61 5.00 -5.01 5.72
CA LEU A 61 4.74 -6.45 5.83
C LEU A 61 4.82 -7.15 4.47
N ALA A 62 4.29 -6.54 3.40
CA ALA A 62 4.35 -7.09 2.05
C ALA A 62 5.80 -7.25 1.55
N LEU A 63 6.66 -6.26 1.79
CA LEU A 63 8.08 -6.33 1.44
C LEU A 63 8.82 -7.41 2.25
N LEU A 64 8.55 -7.52 3.56
CA LEU A 64 9.11 -8.59 4.39
C LEU A 64 8.65 -9.98 3.90
N ALA A 65 7.36 -10.14 3.58
CA ALA A 65 6.79 -11.38 3.06
C ALA A 65 7.34 -11.75 1.67
N ALA A 66 7.66 -10.75 0.84
CA ALA A 66 8.34 -10.93 -0.44
C ALA A 66 9.83 -11.30 -0.28
N GLY A 67 10.35 -11.33 0.95
CA GLY A 67 11.72 -11.76 1.25
C GLY A 67 12.78 -10.68 1.07
N ILE A 68 12.39 -9.40 1.07
CA ILE A 68 13.33 -8.27 1.01
C ILE A 68 14.17 -8.21 2.29
N LYS A 69 15.47 -7.95 2.13
CA LYS A 69 16.46 -7.92 3.20
C LYS A 69 17.24 -6.61 3.23
N VAL A 70 17.99 -6.43 4.32
CA VAL A 70 18.94 -5.32 4.47
C VAL A 70 19.89 -5.27 3.28
N GLY A 71 20.05 -4.11 2.68
CA GLY A 71 20.96 -3.86 1.56
C GLY A 71 20.43 -4.26 0.17
N ASP A 72 19.25 -4.90 0.08
CA ASP A 72 18.58 -5.12 -1.21
C ASP A 72 18.16 -3.79 -1.84
N GLU A 73 18.13 -3.72 -3.17
CA GLU A 73 17.64 -2.54 -3.89
C GLU A 73 16.16 -2.73 -4.27
N VAL A 74 15.32 -1.75 -3.92
CA VAL A 74 13.90 -1.71 -4.29
C VAL A 74 13.65 -0.47 -5.15
N ILE A 75 13.22 -0.66 -6.39
CA ILE A 75 12.95 0.45 -7.30
C ILE A 75 11.57 1.05 -7.00
N THR A 76 11.48 2.36 -6.92
CA THR A 76 10.21 3.10 -6.79
C THR A 76 10.38 4.52 -7.35
N THR A 77 9.42 5.42 -7.13
CA THR A 77 9.51 6.84 -7.51
C THR A 77 9.49 7.73 -6.26
N PRO A 78 10.21 8.87 -6.25
CA PRO A 78 10.05 9.88 -5.20
C PRO A 78 8.73 10.65 -5.33
N PHE A 79 8.05 10.55 -6.47
CA PHE A 79 6.74 11.18 -6.72
C PHE A 79 5.60 10.33 -6.15
N THR A 80 5.57 10.21 -4.83
CA THR A 80 4.61 9.41 -4.06
C THR A 80 4.48 9.93 -2.63
N PHE A 81 3.60 9.34 -1.82
CA PHE A 81 3.58 9.59 -0.38
C PHE A 81 4.74 8.87 0.32
N ILE A 82 5.35 9.53 1.32
CA ILE A 82 6.60 9.06 1.97
C ILE A 82 6.51 7.65 2.58
N ALA A 83 5.30 7.16 2.89
CA ALA A 83 5.09 5.79 3.37
C ALA A 83 5.70 4.73 2.43
N THR A 84 5.65 4.96 1.11
CA THR A 84 6.24 4.08 0.10
C THR A 84 7.73 3.87 0.35
N THR A 85 8.50 4.96 0.42
CA THR A 85 9.95 4.92 0.66
C THR A 85 10.28 4.47 2.08
N ASN A 86 9.53 4.93 3.09
CA ASN A 86 9.75 4.54 4.48
C ASN A 86 9.60 3.02 4.68
N SER A 87 8.64 2.39 4.00
CA SER A 87 8.44 0.93 4.09
C SER A 87 9.68 0.14 3.62
N ILE A 88 10.41 0.65 2.63
CA ILE A 88 11.67 0.08 2.15
C ILE A 88 12.78 0.31 3.20
N LEU A 89 12.87 1.53 3.71
CA LEU A 89 13.91 1.92 4.67
C LEU A 89 13.75 1.21 6.03
N TYR A 90 12.53 0.92 6.48
CA TYR A 90 12.30 0.18 7.73
C TYR A 90 12.89 -1.22 7.73
N ILE A 91 13.05 -1.84 6.56
CA ILE A 91 13.71 -3.15 6.40
C ILE A 91 15.25 -3.00 6.40
N GLY A 92 15.77 -1.79 6.19
CA GLY A 92 17.18 -1.55 5.88
C GLY A 92 17.53 -1.80 4.41
N ALA A 93 16.53 -1.92 3.54
CA ALA A 93 16.72 -1.97 2.09
C ALA A 93 16.98 -0.55 1.53
N LYS A 94 17.50 -0.48 0.32
CA LYS A 94 17.87 0.76 -0.36
C LYS A 94 16.83 1.12 -1.43
N PRO A 95 16.12 2.25 -1.30
CA PRO A 95 15.25 2.74 -2.36
C PRO A 95 16.09 3.24 -3.54
N ILE A 96 15.75 2.79 -4.74
CA ILE A 96 16.30 3.26 -6.02
C ILE A 96 15.21 4.02 -6.75
N PHE A 97 15.46 5.30 -7.02
CA PHE A 97 14.46 6.15 -7.65
C PHE A 97 14.56 6.06 -9.18
N ALA A 98 13.44 5.65 -9.78
CA ALA A 98 13.12 5.78 -11.19
C ALA A 98 12.13 6.94 -11.38
N ASP A 99 12.15 7.51 -12.57
CA ASP A 99 11.36 8.66 -12.96
C ASP A 99 9.91 8.28 -13.29
N ILE A 100 9.07 9.29 -13.53
CA ILE A 100 7.66 9.14 -13.88
C ILE A 100 7.38 9.54 -15.32
N GLN A 101 6.23 9.13 -15.84
CA GLN A 101 5.71 9.64 -17.12
C GLN A 101 4.95 10.94 -16.86
N GLU A 102 5.16 11.98 -17.68
CA GLU A 102 4.53 13.29 -17.47
C GLU A 102 3.00 13.30 -17.64
N ASP A 103 2.46 12.35 -18.40
CA ASP A 103 1.03 12.25 -18.71
C ASP A 103 0.21 11.52 -17.64
N THR A 104 0.83 10.56 -16.95
CA THR A 104 0.16 9.74 -15.91
C THR A 104 0.69 9.96 -14.51
N PHE A 105 1.87 10.58 -14.39
CA PHE A 105 2.68 10.68 -13.17
C PHE A 105 2.99 9.35 -12.47
N ASN A 106 2.69 8.22 -13.12
CA ASN A 106 3.05 6.90 -12.65
C ASN A 106 4.50 6.58 -13.05
N LEU A 107 5.06 5.56 -12.38
CA LEU A 107 6.41 5.07 -12.59
C LEU A 107 6.67 4.75 -14.08
N ASP A 108 7.70 5.34 -14.68
CA ASP A 108 8.05 5.11 -16.08
C ASP A 108 8.77 3.76 -16.25
N PRO A 109 8.21 2.80 -17.02
CA PRO A 109 8.83 1.49 -17.23
C PRO A 109 10.23 1.56 -17.83
N LYS A 110 10.51 2.54 -18.70
CA LYS A 110 11.85 2.71 -19.29
C LYS A 110 12.86 3.17 -18.24
N SER A 111 12.46 4.14 -17.41
CA SER A 111 13.27 4.57 -16.28
C SER A 111 13.54 3.41 -15.32
N VAL A 112 12.53 2.59 -15.00
CA VAL A 112 12.70 1.37 -14.19
C VAL A 112 13.74 0.44 -14.80
N GLU A 113 13.61 0.08 -16.07
CA GLU A 113 14.54 -0.83 -16.77
C GLU A 113 15.99 -0.33 -16.66
N SER A 114 16.22 0.97 -16.85
CA SER A 114 17.54 1.58 -16.75
C SER A 114 18.17 1.54 -15.34
N LYS A 115 17.36 1.32 -14.30
CA LYS A 115 17.79 1.29 -12.89
C LYS A 115 17.96 -0.12 -12.34
N ILE A 116 17.60 -1.16 -13.10
CA ILE A 116 17.77 -2.54 -12.66
C ILE A 116 19.26 -2.87 -12.55
N THR A 117 19.65 -3.43 -11.41
CA THR A 117 21.01 -3.92 -11.13
C THR A 117 20.95 -5.36 -10.64
N LYS A 118 22.13 -5.98 -10.44
CA LYS A 118 22.23 -7.31 -9.80
C LYS A 118 21.71 -7.33 -8.36
N LYS A 119 21.53 -6.17 -7.71
CA LYS A 119 21.02 -6.03 -6.34
C LYS A 119 19.52 -5.73 -6.30
N THR A 120 18.88 -5.45 -7.43
CA THR A 120 17.44 -5.18 -7.49
C THR A 120 16.66 -6.43 -7.10
N ARG A 121 15.76 -6.30 -6.11
CA ARG A 121 14.89 -7.39 -5.64
C ARG A 121 13.42 -7.16 -5.84
N SER A 122 12.97 -5.92 -5.91
CA SER A 122 11.56 -5.62 -6.15
C SER A 122 11.39 -4.24 -6.78
N ILE A 123 10.21 -4.05 -7.37
CA ILE A 123 9.72 -2.76 -7.84
C ILE A 123 8.46 -2.46 -7.04
N LEU A 124 8.47 -1.38 -6.26
CA LEU A 124 7.34 -0.94 -5.47
C LEU A 124 6.58 0.16 -6.24
N VAL A 125 5.50 -0.25 -6.89
CA VAL A 125 4.68 0.60 -7.76
C VAL A 125 3.55 1.26 -6.98
N VAL A 126 3.22 2.49 -7.36
CA VAL A 126 2.08 3.24 -6.81
C VAL A 126 1.12 3.59 -7.95
N HIS A 127 -0.16 3.33 -7.73
CA HIS A 127 -1.24 3.79 -8.62
C HIS A 127 -1.64 5.20 -8.20
N LEU A 128 -0.89 6.19 -8.69
CA LEU A 128 -0.96 7.55 -8.17
C LEU A 128 -2.34 8.16 -8.46
N TYR A 129 -2.91 8.86 -7.47
CA TYR A 129 -4.25 9.47 -7.56
C TYR A 129 -5.39 8.51 -7.95
N GLY A 130 -5.20 7.20 -7.79
CA GLY A 130 -6.14 6.17 -8.23
C GLY A 130 -6.01 5.77 -9.70
N GLN A 131 -5.07 6.37 -10.44
CA GLN A 131 -4.76 5.99 -11.81
C GLN A 131 -3.83 4.77 -11.82
N MET A 132 -4.28 3.68 -12.43
CA MET A 132 -3.49 2.45 -12.53
C MET A 132 -2.21 2.68 -13.32
N ALA A 133 -1.10 2.19 -12.78
CA ALA A 133 0.17 2.13 -13.47
C ALA A 133 0.13 1.01 -14.52
N ASP A 134 0.95 1.10 -15.56
CA ASP A 134 1.04 0.08 -16.60
C ASP A 134 1.83 -1.15 -16.11
N ILE A 135 1.19 -1.95 -15.26
CA ILE A 135 1.78 -3.17 -14.66
C ILE A 135 2.16 -4.21 -15.72
N LYS A 136 1.64 -4.14 -16.95
CA LYS A 136 2.05 -5.06 -18.01
C LYS A 136 3.42 -4.69 -18.60
N LYS A 137 3.79 -3.40 -18.55
CA LYS A 137 5.07 -2.90 -19.05
C LYS A 137 6.17 -2.88 -17.99
N ILE A 138 5.80 -2.80 -16.71
CA ILE A 138 6.71 -2.90 -15.55
C ILE A 138 6.97 -4.37 -15.26
#